data_AF-A0A508TE96-F1
#
_entry.id   AF-A0A508TE96-F1
#
_cell.length_a   1.000
_cell.length_b   1.000
_cell.length_c   1.000
_cell.angle_alpha   90.00
_cell.angle_beta   90.00
_cell.angle_gamma   90.00
#
_symmetry.space_group_name_H-M   'P 1'
#
loop_
_entity.id
_entity.type
_entity.pdbx_description
1 polymer ?
#
loop_
_entity_poly.entity_id
_entity_poly.type
_entity_poly.pdbx_seq_one_letter_code
_entity_poly.pdbx_strand_id
1 'polypeptide(L)' 'MTIHSCSESGDAAQAETAYLESLIRQDFERCHPGETLEDLKRRASFSKEDRGLLRDWMAVAASRAAAERGKRSDLNSAA' A
#
# COMPACT_ATOMS: atom_id res chain seq x y z
N MET A 1 -32.09 -8.04 21.35
CA MET A 1 -31.96 -7.55 19.97
C MET A 1 -31.06 -6.34 20.01
N THR A 2 -29.83 -6.45 19.48
CA THR A 2 -29.08 -5.43 18.72
C THR A 2 -27.71 -6.03 18.36
N ILE A 3 -27.50 -6.19 17.07
CA ILE A 3 -26.25 -6.58 16.43
C ILE A 3 -25.40 -5.30 16.44
N HIS A 4 -24.37 -5.21 17.28
CA HIS A 4 -23.37 -4.15 17.14
C HIS A 4 -22.32 -4.65 16.17
N SER A 5 -22.33 -4.05 14.99
CA SER A 5 -21.54 -4.37 13.82
C SER A 5 -20.08 -4.69 14.15
N CYS A 6 -19.65 -5.81 13.60
CA CYS A 6 -18.26 -6.11 13.30
C CYS A 6 -17.72 -4.98 12.38
N SER A 7 -17.09 -3.96 12.96
CA SER A 7 -16.49 -2.83 12.22
C SER A 7 -14.97 -2.73 12.43
N GLU A 8 -14.36 -3.64 13.19
CA GLU A 8 -12.91 -3.66 13.45
C GLU A 8 -12.06 -3.97 12.21
N SER A 9 -12.68 -4.42 11.10
CA SER A 9 -11.95 -4.78 9.88
C SER A 9 -11.51 -3.59 9.02
N GLY A 10 -12.09 -2.40 9.21
CA GLY A 10 -11.77 -1.22 8.39
C GLY A 10 -10.46 -0.53 8.79
N ASP A 11 -10.06 -0.62 10.06
CA ASP A 11 -8.87 0.04 10.59
C ASP A 11 -7.59 -0.73 10.21
N ALA A 12 -7.61 -2.05 10.31
CA ALA A 12 -6.50 -2.90 9.87
C ALA A 12 -6.27 -2.79 8.35
N ALA A 13 -7.33 -2.73 7.55
CA ALA A 13 -7.22 -2.54 6.11
C ALA A 13 -6.69 -1.14 5.75
N GLN A 14 -7.08 -0.10 6.48
CA GLN A 14 -6.52 1.25 6.32
C GLN A 14 -5.06 1.32 6.75
N ALA A 15 -4.69 0.71 7.88
CA ALA A 15 -3.32 0.66 8.36
C ALA A 15 -2.41 -0.11 7.40
N GLU A 16 -2.89 -1.24 6.86
CA GLU A 16 -2.18 -1.99 5.84
C GLU A 16 -2.02 -1.18 4.55
N THR A 17 -3.09 -0.51 4.11
CA THR A 17 -3.01 0.39 2.95
C THR A 17 -1.98 1.50 3.19
N ALA A 18 -2.01 2.19 4.34
CA ALA A 18 -1.06 3.24 4.68
C ALA A 18 0.39 2.76 4.77
N TYR A 19 0.60 1.53 5.26
CA TYR A 19 1.92 0.89 5.29
C TYR A 19 2.42 0.59 3.87
N LEU A 20 1.57 0.00 3.02
CA LEU A 20 1.88 -0.27 1.63
C LEU A 20 2.17 1.03 0.86
N GLU A 21 1.33 2.05 1.03
CA GLU A 21 1.54 3.38 0.46
C GLU A 21 2.89 3.97 0.88
N SER A 22 3.29 3.81 2.13
CA SER A 22 4.59 4.30 2.62
C SER A 22 5.77 3.55 2.00
N LEU A 23 5.62 2.25 1.71
CA LEU A 23 6.63 1.47 1.01
C LEU A 23 6.81 1.93 -0.44
N ILE A 24 5.72 2.18 -1.16
CA ILE A 24 5.80 2.59 -2.57
C ILE A 24 6.00 4.09 -2.76
N ARG A 25 5.68 4.93 -1.76
CA ARG A 25 5.87 6.39 -1.85
C ARG A 25 7.30 6.73 -2.26
N GLN A 26 8.28 6.11 -1.60
CA GLN A 26 9.68 6.41 -1.86
C GLN A 26 10.13 5.96 -3.27
N ASP A 27 9.59 4.86 -3.79
CA ASP A 27 9.87 4.41 -5.15
C ASP A 27 9.13 5.23 -6.21
N PHE A 28 7.90 5.61 -5.91
CA PHE A 28 7.10 6.46 -6.77
C PHE A 28 7.78 7.83 -6.95
N GLU A 29 8.24 8.44 -5.85
CA GLU A 29 8.98 9.71 -5.87
C GLU A 29 10.31 9.61 -6.65
N ARG A 30 10.98 8.45 -6.59
CA ARG A 30 12.21 8.21 -7.37
C ARG A 30 11.92 8.10 -8.88
N CYS A 31 10.82 7.45 -9.26
CA CYS A 31 10.41 7.31 -10.65
C CYS A 31 9.77 8.58 -11.21
N HIS A 32 9.12 9.38 -10.36
CA HIS A 32 8.41 10.60 -10.72
C HIS A 32 8.84 11.76 -9.82
N PRO A 33 10.02 12.36 -10.06
CA PRO A 33 10.47 13.52 -9.31
C PRO A 33 9.48 14.68 -9.51
N GLY A 34 8.69 14.98 -8.48
CA GLY A 34 7.68 16.05 -8.49
C GLY A 34 6.23 15.57 -8.52
N GLU A 35 5.97 14.27 -8.70
CA GLU A 35 4.65 13.70 -8.46
C GLU A 35 4.61 12.96 -7.12
N THR A 36 3.54 13.20 -6.36
CA THR A 36 3.30 12.48 -5.11
C THR A 36 2.30 11.36 -5.34
N LEU A 37 2.39 10.31 -4.51
CA LEU A 37 1.38 9.26 -4.48
C LEU A 37 -0.02 9.83 -4.16
N GLU A 38 -0.10 10.93 -3.42
CA GLU A 38 -1.35 11.63 -3.12
C GLU A 38 -1.96 12.28 -4.37
N ASP A 39 -1.15 12.89 -5.23
CA ASP A 39 -1.61 13.40 -6.53
C ASP A 39 -2.04 12.28 -7.48
N LEU A 40 -1.37 11.11 -7.45
CA LEU A 40 -1.85 9.93 -8.16
C LEU A 40 -3.22 9.47 -7.64
N LYS A 41 -3.43 9.41 -6.31
CA LYS A 41 -4.73 9.04 -5.72
C LYS A 41 -5.84 10.02 -6.10
N ARG A 42 -5.53 11.32 -6.11
CA ARG A 42 -6.45 12.37 -6.55
C ARG A 42 -6.84 12.14 -8.01
N ARG A 43 -5.88 11.92 -8.90
CA ARG A 43 -6.13 11.67 -10.34
C ARG A 43 -6.82 10.33 -10.61
N ALA A 44 -6.54 9.29 -9.83
CA ALA A 44 -7.20 7.98 -9.90
C ALA A 44 -8.72 8.04 -9.64
N SER A 45 -9.21 9.11 -9.01
CA SER A 45 -10.64 9.36 -8.83
C SER A 45 -11.32 9.90 -10.10
N PHE A 46 -10.55 10.54 -11.00
CA PHE A 46 -11.06 11.15 -12.23
C PHE A 46 -10.76 10.31 -13.47
N SER A 47 -9.70 9.51 -13.46
CA SER A 47 -9.20 8.77 -14.62
C SER A 47 -9.11 7.28 -14.35
N LYS A 48 -9.62 6.47 -15.29
CA LYS A 48 -9.53 5.01 -15.24
C LYS A 48 -8.08 4.53 -15.44
N GLU A 49 -7.28 5.28 -16.20
CA GLU A 49 -5.85 4.99 -16.41
C GLU A 49 -5.08 5.15 -15.09
N ASP A 50 -5.25 6.28 -14.41
CA ASP A 50 -4.61 6.53 -13.11
C ASP A 50 -5.08 5.55 -12.04
N ARG A 51 -6.34 5.08 -12.12
CA ARG A 51 -6.86 4.03 -11.24
C ARG A 51 -6.16 2.68 -11.48
N GLY A 52 -5.86 2.36 -12.73
CA GLY A 52 -5.06 1.19 -13.08
C GLY A 52 -3.64 1.31 -12.53
N LEU A 53 -3.01 2.48 -12.72
CA LEU A 53 -1.67 2.76 -12.23
C LEU A 53 -1.57 2.62 -10.71
N LEU A 54 -2.52 3.19 -9.96
CA LEU A 54 -2.57 3.06 -8.49
C LEU A 54 -2.68 1.60 -8.06
N ARG A 55 -3.51 0.79 -8.74
CA ARG A 55 -3.66 -0.64 -8.43
C ARG A 55 -2.37 -1.40 -8.67
N ASP A 56 -1.69 -1.13 -9.77
CA ASP A 56 -0.44 -1.83 -10.10
C ASP A 56 0.68 -1.46 -9.11
N TRP A 57 0.75 -0.19 -8.70
CA TRP A 57 1.63 0.24 -7.61
C TRP A 57 1.30 -0.43 -6.26
N MET A 58 0.01 -0.57 -5.91
CA MET A 58 -0.39 -1.30 -4.70
C MET A 58 0.01 -2.78 -4.75
N ALA A 59 -0.04 -3.42 -5.93
CA ALA A 59 0.41 -4.80 -6.11
C ALA A 59 1.94 -4.93 -5.93
N VAL A 60 2.72 -3.96 -6.41
CA VAL A 60 4.16 -3.87 -6.17
C VAL A 60 4.44 -3.69 -4.67
N ALA A 61 3.67 -2.83 -3.99
CA ALA A 61 3.77 -2.63 -2.55
C ALA A 61 3.57 -3.94 -1.79
N ALA A 62 2.49 -4.67 -2.10
CA ALA A 62 2.15 -5.92 -1.44
C ALA A 62 3.23 -6.99 -1.66
N SER A 63 3.74 -7.10 -2.89
CA SER A 63 4.83 -8.03 -3.23
C SER A 63 6.11 -7.70 -2.46
N ARG A 64 6.44 -6.41 -2.31
CA ARG A 64 7.59 -5.97 -1.52
C ARG A 64 7.40 -6.17 -0.02
N ALA A 65 6.20 -5.92 0.51
CA ALA A 65 5.89 -6.20 1.90
C ALA A 65 6.03 -7.70 2.20
N ALA A 66 5.58 -8.57 1.29
CA ALA A 66 5.79 -10.01 1.41
C ALA A 66 7.27 -10.39 1.36
N ALA A 67 8.05 -9.80 0.44
CA ALA A 67 9.49 -10.04 0.33
C ALA A 67 10.27 -9.55 1.57
N GLU A 68 9.92 -8.39 2.13
CA GLU A 68 10.50 -7.86 3.36
C GLU A 68 10.14 -8.72 4.58
N ARG A 69 8.92 -9.26 4.65
CA ARG A 69 8.54 -10.23 5.69
C ARG A 69 9.35 -11.52 5.58
N GLY A 70 9.58 -12.02 4.36
CA GLY A 70 10.46 -13.17 4.10
C GLY A 70 11.90 -12.91 4.54
N LYS A 71 12.49 -11.79 4.13
CA LYS A 71 13.84 -11.39 4.56
C LYS A 71 13.99 -11.28 6.08
N ARG A 72 12.98 -10.74 6.77
CA ARG A 72 13.01 -10.65 8.25
C ARG A 72 12.99 -12.02 8.91
N SER A 73 12.28 -13.00 8.34
CA SER A 73 12.32 -14.38 8.85
C SER A 73 13.67 -15.08 8.61
N ASP A 74 14.33 -14.79 7.49
CA ASP A 74 15.67 -15.35 7.20
C ASP A 74 16.72 -14.79 8.18
N LEU A 75 16.65 -13.48 8.50
CA LEU A 75 17.55 -12.84 9.47
C LEU A 75 17.29 -13.29 10.92
N ASN A 76 16.04 -13.55 11.30
CA ASN A 76 15.68 -13.98 12.66
C ASN A 76 15.96 -15.46 12.93
N SER A 77 16.20 -16.28 11.91
CA SER A 77 16.54 -17.71 12.06
C SER A 77 18.06 -17.96 12.12
N ALA A 78 18.88 -16.93 11.90
CA ALA A 78 20.33 -17.00 11.91
C ALA A 78 20.99 -16.46 13.20
N ALA A 79 20.19 -16.13 14.22
CA ALA A 79 20.63 -15.64 15.53
C ALA A 79 20.27 -16.65 16.63
#